data_AF-A0A916JJW7-F1
#
_entry.id   AF-A0A916JJW7-F1
#
_cell.length_a   1.000
_cell.length_b   1.000
_cell.length_c   1.000
_cell.angle_alpha   90.00
_cell.angle_beta   90.00
_cell.angle_gamma   90.00
#
_symmetry.space_group_name_H-M   'P 1'
#
loop_
_entity.id
_entity.type
_entity.pdbx_description
1 polymer ?
#
loop_
_entity_poly.entity_id
_entity_poly.type
_entity_poly.pdbx_seq_one_letter_code
_entity_poly.pdbx_strand_id
1 'polypeptide(L)'
;MIEPNFKQYKPYFELLDQLFEVERKIDKIQEANSIPRNLNKMKDIFENLFSNSSGSEVGFTYHDPIGEQYNETRLDLEASIAGNSSENLVVTEVIKPIIRYKSGASTLIARKGVVVVESKNTK
;
A
#
# COMPACT_ATOMS: atom_id res chain seq x y z
N MET A 1 20.63 8.48 -13.16
CA MET A 1 19.50 8.84 -12.26
C MET A 1 19.84 8.29 -10.89
N ILE A 2 19.88 9.13 -9.86
CA ILE A 2 20.09 8.68 -8.48
C ILE A 2 18.73 8.17 -8.00
N GLU A 3 18.62 6.90 -7.62
CA GLU A 3 17.39 6.39 -7.00
C GLU A 3 17.14 7.15 -5.70
N PRO A 4 15.91 7.65 -5.45
CA PRO A 4 15.60 8.33 -4.21
C PRO A 4 15.81 7.39 -3.02
N ASN A 5 16.62 7.79 -2.05
CA ASN A 5 16.77 7.04 -0.81
C ASN A 5 15.55 7.30 0.10
N PHE A 6 14.57 6.41 0.05
CA PHE A 6 13.34 6.56 0.83
C PHE A 6 13.48 6.25 2.33
N LYS A 7 14.65 5.76 2.81
CA LYS A 7 14.83 5.38 4.22
C LYS A 7 14.56 6.52 5.21
N GLN A 8 14.82 7.76 4.81
CA GLN A 8 14.59 8.95 5.65
C GLN A 8 13.10 9.20 5.94
N TYR A 9 12.20 8.66 5.12
CA TYR A 9 10.75 8.84 5.23
C TYR A 9 10.06 7.75 6.07
N LYS A 10 10.84 6.94 6.79
CA LYS A 10 10.32 5.88 7.65
C LYS A 10 9.15 6.32 8.57
N PRO A 11 9.19 7.49 9.24
CA PRO A 11 8.06 7.93 10.07
C PRO A 11 6.76 8.14 9.26
N TYR A 12 6.86 8.61 8.02
CA TYR A 12 5.69 8.75 7.13
C TYR A 12 5.12 7.39 6.74
N PHE A 13 5.98 6.39 6.54
CA PHE A 13 5.54 5.04 6.25
C PHE A 13 4.82 4.39 7.43
N GLU A 14 5.29 4.65 8.65
CA GLU A 14 4.63 4.18 9.88
C GLU A 14 3.25 4.85 10.06
N LEU A 15 3.11 6.12 9.70
CA LEU A 15 1.81 6.80 9.70
C LEU A 15 0.86 6.26 8.62
N LEU A 16 1.36 5.99 7.41
CA LEU A 16 0.59 5.35 6.34
C LEU A 16 0.13 3.94 6.75
N ASP A 17 0.96 3.19 7.50
CA ASP A 17 0.58 1.90 8.08
C ASP A 17 -0.60 2.05 9.05
N GLN A 18 -0.57 3.07 9.92
CA GLN A 18 -1.71 3.33 10.81
C GLN A 18 -2.97 3.73 10.04
N LEU A 19 -2.83 4.55 9.00
CA LEU A 19 -3.94 4.98 8.17
C LEU A 19 -4.61 3.79 7.46
N PHE A 20 -3.79 2.91 6.90
CA PHE A 20 -4.21 1.64 6.30
C PHE A 20 -4.96 0.73 7.29
N GLU A 21 -4.41 0.55 8.49
CA GLU A 21 -5.04 -0.30 9.52
C GLU A 21 -6.38 0.26 10.02
N VAL A 22 -6.48 1.58 10.15
CA VAL A 22 -7.74 2.24 10.51
C VAL A 22 -8.79 2.04 9.42
N GLU A 23 -8.42 2.23 8.15
CA GLU A 23 -9.31 2.01 7.01
C GLU A 23 -9.86 0.57 6.99
N ARG A 24 -8.99 -0.44 7.09
CA ARG A 24 -9.42 -1.86 7.12
C ARG A 24 -10.34 -2.22 8.27
N LYS A 25 -10.23 -1.53 9.41
CA LYS A 25 -11.10 -1.74 10.57
C LYS A 25 -12.45 -1.09 10.37
N ILE A 26 -12.51 0.04 9.67
CA ILE A 26 -13.75 0.76 9.39
C ILE A 26 -14.59 0.06 8.34
N ASP A 27 -13.98 -0.58 7.34
CA ASP A 27 -14.72 -1.36 6.32
C ASP A 27 -15.59 -2.47 6.94
N LYS A 28 -15.30 -2.88 8.17
CA LYS A 28 -16.06 -3.87 8.93
C LYS A 28 -17.21 -3.27 9.74
N ILE A 29 -17.39 -1.95 9.74
CA ILE A 29 -18.37 -1.21 10.52
C ILE A 29 -19.37 -0.56 9.56
N GLN A 30 -20.65 -0.95 9.63
CA GLN A 30 -21.73 -0.34 8.85
C GLN A 30 -22.21 0.96 9.50
N GLU A 31 -21.37 2.00 9.51
CA GLU A 31 -21.76 3.28 10.08
C GLU A 31 -21.44 4.44 9.13
N ALA A 32 -22.48 5.20 8.78
CA ALA A 32 -22.35 6.40 7.95
C ALA A 32 -21.79 7.54 8.81
N ASN A 33 -20.48 7.60 8.99
CA ASN A 33 -19.84 8.62 9.78
C ASN A 33 -18.76 9.38 8.98
N SER A 34 -18.23 10.47 9.57
CA SER A 34 -17.25 11.36 8.93
C SER A 34 -15.86 10.75 8.78
N ILE A 35 -15.65 9.52 9.27
CA ILE A 35 -14.32 8.91 9.38
C ILE A 35 -13.73 8.60 7.99
N PRO A 36 -14.42 7.90 7.05
CA PRO A 36 -13.87 7.66 5.71
C PRO A 36 -13.48 8.96 4.99
N ARG A 37 -14.28 10.02 5.15
CA ARG A 37 -13.96 11.35 4.60
C ARG A 37 -12.67 11.92 5.20
N ASN A 38 -12.46 11.76 6.51
CA ASN A 38 -11.24 12.24 7.17
C ASN A 38 -10.01 11.40 6.77
N LEU A 39 -10.15 10.08 6.59
CA LEU A 39 -9.07 9.23 6.07
C LEU A 39 -8.68 9.65 4.66
N ASN A 40 -9.66 9.91 3.78
CA ASN A 40 -9.39 10.38 2.43
C ASN A 40 -8.63 11.72 2.44
N LYS A 41 -9.01 12.67 3.30
CA LYS A 41 -8.24 13.91 3.46
C LYS A 41 -6.81 13.66 3.94
N MET A 42 -6.59 12.70 4.84
CA MET A 42 -5.24 12.34 5.27
C MET A 42 -4.44 11.72 4.11
N LYS A 43 -5.05 10.86 3.29
CA LYS A 43 -4.43 10.33 2.07
C LYS A 43 -4.05 11.46 1.11
N ASP A 44 -4.95 12.41 0.89
CA ASP A 44 -4.72 13.56 0.01
C ASP A 44 -3.51 14.39 0.49
N ILE A 45 -3.35 14.56 1.81
CA ILE A 45 -2.19 15.24 2.42
C ILE A 45 -0.91 14.47 2.13
N PHE A 46 -0.90 13.14 2.27
CA PHE A 46 0.28 12.33 1.97
C PHE A 46 0.61 12.32 0.48
N GLU A 47 -0.39 12.25 -0.40
CA GLU A 47 -0.20 12.28 -1.85
C GLU A 47 0.39 13.62 -2.33
N ASN A 48 0.17 14.69 -1.56
CA ASN A 48 0.66 16.03 -1.86
C ASN A 48 1.76 16.54 -0.91
N LEU A 49 2.39 15.66 -0.12
CA LEU A 49 3.30 16.03 0.97
C LEU A 49 4.48 16.91 0.52
N PHE A 50 4.92 16.76 -0.72
CA PHE A 50 6.04 17.50 -1.31
C PHE A 50 5.62 18.35 -2.51
N SER A 51 4.31 18.49 -2.73
CA SER A 51 3.78 19.37 -3.76
C SER A 51 4.20 20.80 -3.48
N ASN A 52 4.73 21.46 -4.50
CA ASN A 52 5.15 22.85 -4.47
C ASN A 52 4.22 23.69 -5.34
N SER A 53 4.37 25.02 -5.27
CA SER A 53 3.52 26.00 -5.98
C SER A 53 3.47 25.82 -7.51
N SER A 54 4.34 24.95 -8.06
CA SER A 54 4.42 24.57 -9.47
C SER A 54 3.33 23.57 -9.90
N GLY A 55 2.45 23.12 -8.99
CA GLY A 55 1.27 22.30 -9.33
C GLY A 55 1.57 20.82 -9.61
N SER A 56 2.79 20.36 -9.30
CA SER A 56 3.13 18.94 -9.41
C SER A 56 2.69 18.20 -8.14
N GLU A 57 1.76 17.25 -8.27
CA GLU A 57 1.37 16.35 -7.20
C GLU A 57 2.53 15.39 -6.89
N VAL A 58 3.17 15.60 -5.74
CA VAL A 58 4.33 14.83 -5.31
C VAL A 58 4.14 14.38 -3.86
N GLY A 59 4.23 13.07 -3.63
CA GLY A 59 3.99 12.51 -2.31
C GLY A 59 3.91 11.00 -2.28
N PHE A 60 3.34 10.48 -1.21
CA PHE A 60 3.20 9.05 -0.96
C PHE A 60 1.75 8.59 -1.05
N THR A 61 1.55 7.42 -1.62
CA THR A 61 0.29 6.69 -1.59
C THR A 61 0.54 5.28 -1.08
N TYR A 62 -0.51 4.60 -0.62
CA TYR A 62 -0.44 3.18 -0.32
C TYR A 62 -1.47 2.40 -1.12
N HIS A 63 -1.18 1.11 -1.33
CA HIS A 63 -2.04 0.18 -2.04
C HIS A 63 -2.21 -1.10 -1.22
N ASP A 64 -3.46 -1.57 -1.14
CA ASP A 64 -3.83 -2.85 -0.53
C ASP A 64 -3.91 -3.93 -1.62
N PRO A 65 -2.93 -4.86 -1.70
CA PRO A 65 -2.92 -5.92 -2.70
C PRO A 65 -3.81 -7.12 -2.33
N ILE A 66 -4.68 -7.02 -1.31
CA ILE A 66 -5.55 -8.13 -0.89
C ILE A 66 -6.36 -8.70 -2.06
N GLY A 67 -6.33 -10.02 -2.24
CA GLY A 67 -7.02 -10.72 -3.32
C GLY A 67 -6.34 -10.64 -4.70
N GLU A 68 -5.22 -9.90 -4.83
CA GLU A 68 -4.45 -9.88 -6.08
C GLU A 68 -3.66 -11.17 -6.29
N GLN A 69 -3.42 -11.51 -7.54
CA GLN A 69 -2.52 -12.61 -7.89
C GLN A 69 -1.08 -12.28 -7.50
N TYR A 70 -0.37 -13.32 -7.06
CA TYR A 70 1.03 -13.28 -6.74
C TYR A 70 1.83 -14.22 -7.64
N ASN A 71 3.00 -13.74 -8.07
CA ASN A 71 4.07 -14.54 -8.64
C ASN A 71 5.41 -13.94 -8.20
N GLU A 72 6.48 -14.69 -8.37
CA GLU A 72 7.83 -14.28 -7.94
C GLU A 72 8.38 -13.07 -8.74
N THR A 73 7.77 -12.72 -9.89
CA THR A 73 8.20 -11.56 -10.67
C THR A 73 7.65 -10.24 -10.14
N ARG A 74 6.71 -10.28 -9.17
CA ARG A 74 6.25 -9.07 -8.48
C ARG A 74 7.35 -8.47 -7.62
N LEU A 75 7.80 -7.28 -8.02
CA LEU A 75 8.86 -6.54 -7.34
C LEU A 75 8.36 -5.70 -6.17
N ASP A 76 7.06 -5.47 -6.07
CA ASP A 76 6.42 -4.62 -5.06
C ASP A 76 6.02 -5.34 -3.78
N LEU A 77 6.22 -6.66 -3.70
CA LEU A 77 5.83 -7.48 -2.55
C LEU A 77 7.01 -8.25 -1.94
N GLU A 78 6.98 -8.40 -0.63
CA GLU A 78 7.67 -9.41 0.16
C GLU A 78 6.61 -10.38 0.66
N ALA A 79 6.55 -11.57 0.04
CA ALA A 79 5.50 -12.54 0.30
C ALA A 79 6.02 -13.73 1.12
N SER A 80 5.23 -14.14 2.11
CA SER A 80 5.36 -15.46 2.75
C SER A 80 4.31 -16.40 2.17
N ILE A 81 4.73 -17.55 1.65
CA ILE A 81 3.83 -18.56 1.11
C ILE A 81 3.31 -19.41 2.29
N ALA A 82 1.99 -19.45 2.46
CA ALA A 82 1.33 -20.36 3.38
C ALA A 82 0.75 -21.57 2.63
N GLY A 83 0.71 -22.71 3.32
CA GLY A 83 0.33 -24.00 2.75
C GLY A 83 1.46 -24.72 2.01
N ASN A 84 1.10 -25.67 1.14
CA ASN A 84 2.05 -26.60 0.51
C ASN A 84 2.20 -26.41 -1.01
N SER A 85 1.56 -25.41 -1.61
CA SER A 85 1.56 -25.18 -3.05
C SER A 85 2.16 -23.80 -3.36
N SER A 86 3.02 -23.75 -4.38
CA SER A 86 3.63 -22.52 -4.91
C SER A 86 2.96 -22.02 -6.19
N GLU A 87 1.86 -22.65 -6.61
CA GLU A 87 1.13 -22.31 -7.83
C GLU A 87 -0.20 -21.62 -7.52
N ASN A 88 -0.67 -20.78 -8.46
CA ASN A 88 -1.94 -20.05 -8.37
C ASN A 88 -2.08 -19.26 -7.06
N LEU A 89 -0.98 -18.62 -6.65
CA LEU A 89 -0.90 -17.87 -5.41
C LEU A 89 -1.70 -16.57 -5.49
N VAL A 90 -2.42 -16.26 -4.42
CA VAL A 90 -3.19 -15.04 -4.24
C VAL A 90 -2.89 -14.46 -2.87
N VAL A 91 -2.84 -13.15 -2.76
CA VAL A 91 -2.67 -12.45 -1.48
C VAL A 91 -3.90 -12.67 -0.61
N THR A 92 -3.72 -13.36 0.52
CA THR A 92 -4.77 -13.66 1.50
C THR A 92 -4.69 -12.80 2.75
N GLU A 93 -3.51 -12.28 3.07
CA GLU A 93 -3.31 -11.35 4.17
C GLU A 93 -2.31 -10.26 3.78
N VAL A 94 -2.63 -9.03 4.17
CA VAL A 94 -1.74 -7.87 4.02
C VAL A 94 -1.33 -7.41 5.41
N ILE A 95 -0.03 -7.55 5.70
CA ILE A 95 0.61 -7.16 6.96
C ILE A 95 1.08 -5.71 6.87
N LYS A 96 1.62 -5.31 5.72
CA LYS A 96 1.95 -3.91 5.39
C LYS A 96 1.56 -3.62 3.95
N PRO A 97 0.96 -2.45 3.67
CA PRO A 97 0.60 -2.07 2.32
C PRO A 97 1.86 -1.73 1.50
N ILE A 98 1.72 -1.77 0.18
CA ILE A 98 2.73 -1.26 -0.75
C ILE A 98 2.70 0.26 -0.64
N ILE A 99 3.84 0.90 -0.38
CA ILE A 99 3.94 2.37 -0.42
C ILE A 99 4.56 2.78 -1.74
N ARG A 100 3.87 3.66 -2.47
CA ARG A 100 4.34 4.24 -3.72
C ARG A 100 4.68 5.71 -3.52
N TYR A 101 5.70 6.17 -4.22
CA TYR A 101 6.01 7.59 -4.37
C TYR A 101 5.50 8.04 -5.73
N LYS A 102 4.59 9.01 -5.75
CA LYS A 102 4.07 9.63 -6.97
C LYS A 102 4.83 10.93 -7.23
N SER A 103 5.26 11.13 -8.47
CA SER A 103 5.90 12.37 -8.91
C SER A 103 5.39 12.68 -10.32
N GLY A 104 4.32 13.47 -10.40
CA GLY A 104 3.60 13.67 -11.66
C GLY A 104 3.01 12.36 -12.18
N ALA A 105 3.31 12.00 -13.43
CA ALA A 105 2.81 10.77 -14.06
C ALA A 105 3.58 9.49 -13.68
N SER A 106 4.71 9.61 -12.99
CA SER A 106 5.55 8.47 -12.61
C SER A 106 5.25 8.00 -11.19
N THR A 107 5.30 6.68 -10.98
CA THR A 107 5.23 6.08 -9.65
C THR A 107 6.44 5.17 -9.41
N LEU A 108 7.00 5.21 -8.21
CA LEU A 108 8.11 4.36 -7.76
C LEU A 108 7.68 3.57 -6.52
N ILE A 109 8.20 2.36 -6.34
CA ILE A 109 8.00 1.57 -5.12
C ILE A 109 8.88 2.21 -4.03
N ALA A 110 8.26 2.90 -3.09
CA ALA A 110 8.96 3.51 -1.96
C ALA A 110 9.22 2.49 -0.83
N ARG A 111 8.29 1.54 -0.67
CA ARG A 111 8.42 0.38 0.21
C ARG A 111 7.58 -0.77 -0.32
N LYS A 112 8.15 -1.98 -0.35
CA LYS A 112 7.40 -3.20 -0.69
C LYS A 112 6.30 -3.45 0.35
N GLY A 113 5.18 -3.99 -0.11
CA GLY A 113 4.15 -4.55 0.77
C GLY A 113 4.65 -5.85 1.39
N VAL A 114 4.20 -6.15 2.61
CA VAL A 114 4.50 -7.42 3.29
C VAL A 114 3.21 -8.19 3.38
N VAL A 115 3.18 -9.39 2.81
CA VAL A 115 1.94 -10.14 2.59
C VAL A 115 2.11 -11.64 2.87
N VAL A 116 0.98 -12.29 3.14
CA VAL A 116 0.85 -13.75 3.09
C VAL A 116 0.09 -14.10 1.81
N VAL A 117 0.59 -15.11 1.10
CA VAL A 117 -0.02 -15.62 -0.12
C VAL A 117 -0.33 -17.10 0.05
N GLU A 118 -1.45 -17.54 -0.52
CA GLU A 118 -1.86 -18.94 -0.50
C GLU A 118 -2.35 -19.37 -1.87
N SER A 119 -2.25 -20.66 -2.16
CA SER A 119 -2.77 -21.23 -3.39
C SER A 119 -4.29 -21.17 -3.40
N LYS A 120 -4.86 -20.55 -4.45
CA LYS A 120 -6.31 -20.52 -4.64
C LYS A 120 -6.77 -21.89 -5.12
N ASN A 121 -7.21 -22.74 -4.18
CA ASN A 121 -7.90 -23.98 -4.52
C ASN A 121 -9.24 -23.63 -5.19
N THR A 122 -9.33 -23.85 -6.50
CA THR A 122 -10.59 -23.81 -7.24
C THR A 122 -11.44 -24.99 -6.74
N LYS A 123 -12.35 -24.73 -5.80
CA LYS A 123 -13.46 -25.64 -5.49
C LYS A 123 -14.60 -25.43 -6.48
#